data_AF-A0A366LEG5-F1
#
_entry.id   AF-A0A366LEG5-F1
#
_cell.length_a   1.000
_cell.length_b   1.000
_cell.length_c   1.000
_cell.angle_alpha   90.00
_cell.angle_beta   90.00
_cell.angle_gamma   90.00
#
_symmetry.space_group_name_H-M   'P 1'
#
loop_
_entity.id
_entity.type
_entity.pdbx_description
1 polymer ?
#
loop_
_entity_poly.entity_id
_entity_poly.type
_entity_poly.pdbx_seq_one_letter_code
_entity_poly.pdbx_strand_id
1 'polypeptide(L)'
;MKNALNLIILLTLITNAKAQTAHTLSADLLEESRFTFNKKLIKREQYNLQQLPCSQYLFRQSDKCEVDIEGLIFVMDNNTITGIKGIDLSAESLKQINDRLGILDRLQWAYSEASNNEFRSGQRNNHDIVFNDRKFFSTLRAIKSTARDIRKIYGSALSSAEKSEAIAKLRFANVDWQFYRRITEVENKQILASD
;
A
#
# COMPACT_ATOMS: atom_id res chain seq x y z
N MET A 1 -41.49 -22.15 14.80
CA MET A 1 -40.23 -22.91 14.57
C MET A 1 -39.46 -22.44 13.33
N LYS A 2 -40.09 -22.18 12.17
CA LYS A 2 -39.41 -21.69 10.95
C LYS A 2 -38.66 -20.35 11.13
N ASN A 3 -39.19 -19.43 11.92
CA ASN A 3 -38.56 -18.11 12.14
C ASN A 3 -37.28 -18.18 13.00
N ALA A 4 -37.22 -19.11 13.97
CA ALA A 4 -36.04 -19.32 14.79
C ALA A 4 -34.90 -19.96 13.99
N LEU A 5 -35.23 -20.90 13.10
CA LEU A 5 -34.26 -21.52 12.20
C LEU A 5 -33.67 -20.50 11.23
N ASN A 6 -34.50 -19.61 10.65
CA ASN A 6 -34.02 -18.53 9.78
C ASN A 6 -33.14 -17.51 10.53
N LEU A 7 -33.46 -17.18 11.79
CA LEU A 7 -32.64 -16.27 12.59
C LEU A 7 -31.26 -16.88 12.93
N ILE A 8 -31.22 -18.18 13.23
CA ILE A 8 -29.98 -18.91 13.51
C ILE A 8 -29.13 -19.06 12.23
N ILE A 9 -29.75 -19.31 11.08
CA ILE A 9 -29.07 -19.33 9.77
C ILE A 9 -28.53 -17.94 9.42
N LEU A 10 -29.29 -16.86 9.69
CA LEU A 10 -28.82 -15.49 9.47
C LEU A 10 -27.66 -15.13 10.41
N LEU A 11 -27.75 -15.49 11.69
CA LEU A 11 -26.68 -15.27 12.68
C LEU A 11 -25.42 -16.05 12.33
N THR A 12 -25.54 -17.31 11.88
CA THR A 12 -24.39 -18.12 11.45
C THR A 12 -23.77 -17.64 10.15
N LEU A 13 -24.55 -17.11 9.21
CA LEU A 13 -24.05 -16.44 8.01
C LEU A 13 -23.32 -15.13 8.37
N ILE A 14 -23.83 -14.35 9.32
CA ILE A 14 -23.21 -13.10 9.77
C ILE A 14 -21.90 -13.37 10.55
N THR A 15 -21.84 -14.44 11.35
CA THR A 15 -20.57 -14.84 12.01
C THR A 15 -19.56 -15.39 11.01
N ASN A 16 -19.99 -16.13 9.98
CA ASN A 16 -19.09 -16.62 8.93
C ASN A 16 -18.63 -15.51 7.98
N ALA A 17 -19.43 -14.46 7.77
CA ALA A 17 -19.01 -13.27 7.02
C ALA A 17 -17.98 -12.43 7.80
N LYS A 18 -18.03 -12.42 9.14
CA LYS A 18 -16.96 -11.84 9.99
C LYS A 18 -15.72 -12.73 10.10
N ALA A 19 -15.85 -14.03 9.81
CA ALA A 19 -14.75 -15.00 9.78
C ALA A 19 -14.20 -15.24 8.37
N GLN A 20 -14.65 -14.46 7.38
CA GLN A 20 -14.00 -14.37 6.09
C GLN A 20 -12.83 -13.42 6.24
N THR A 21 -11.68 -14.00 6.62
CA THR A 21 -10.32 -13.45 6.59
C THR A 21 -10.29 -11.94 6.49
N ALA A 22 -10.00 -11.23 7.60
CA ALA A 22 -9.51 -9.85 7.52
C ALA A 22 -8.52 -9.82 6.36
N HIS A 23 -8.92 -9.22 5.23
CA HIS A 23 -8.09 -9.22 4.03
C HIS A 23 -6.91 -8.38 4.43
N THR A 24 -5.84 -9.02 4.88
CA THR A 24 -4.61 -8.36 5.27
C THR A 24 -4.17 -7.62 4.03
N LEU A 25 -4.30 -6.30 4.08
CA LEU A 25 -3.81 -5.43 3.03
C LEU A 25 -2.36 -5.81 2.77
N SER A 26 -2.02 -6.05 1.51
CA SER A 26 -0.68 -6.50 1.14
C SER A 26 -0.25 -5.86 -0.17
N ALA A 27 1.07 -5.71 -0.33
CA ALA A 27 1.63 -5.22 -1.58
C ALA A 27 1.33 -6.15 -2.77
N ASP A 28 1.21 -7.46 -2.51
CA ASP A 28 0.87 -8.47 -3.53
C ASP A 28 -0.56 -8.30 -4.04
N LEU A 29 -1.51 -8.00 -3.16
CA LEU A 29 -2.90 -7.79 -3.54
C LEU A 29 -3.05 -6.57 -4.47
N LEU A 30 -2.37 -5.46 -4.16
CA LEU A 30 -2.37 -4.26 -5.00
C LEU A 30 -1.73 -4.53 -6.37
N GLU A 31 -0.59 -5.24 -6.38
CA GLU A 31 0.09 -5.62 -7.62
C GLU A 31 -0.78 -6.54 -8.49
N GLU A 32 -1.37 -7.59 -7.91
CA GLU A 32 -2.18 -8.57 -8.63
C GLU A 32 -3.47 -7.95 -9.19
N SER A 33 -4.14 -7.11 -8.41
CA SER A 33 -5.34 -6.38 -8.82
C SER A 33 -5.07 -5.52 -10.07
N ARG A 34 -4.03 -4.70 -10.02
CA ARG A 34 -3.62 -3.83 -11.14
C ARG A 34 -3.16 -4.63 -12.35
N PHE A 35 -2.32 -5.65 -12.11
CA PHE A 35 -1.81 -6.51 -13.18
C PHE A 35 -2.93 -7.24 -13.91
N THR A 36 -3.89 -7.80 -13.17
CA THR A 36 -5.04 -8.52 -13.73
C THR A 36 -5.93 -7.61 -14.56
N PHE A 37 -6.18 -6.39 -14.08
CA PHE A 37 -6.91 -5.37 -14.84
C PHE A 37 -6.20 -5.05 -16.16
N ASN A 38 -4.90 -4.74 -16.10
CA ASN A 38 -4.08 -4.43 -17.29
C ASN A 38 -4.03 -5.59 -18.29
N LYS A 39 -3.93 -6.82 -17.81
CA LYS A 39 -3.93 -8.02 -18.64
C LYS A 39 -5.27 -8.23 -19.36
N LYS A 40 -6.40 -7.91 -18.72
CA LYS A 40 -7.73 -7.98 -19.35
C LYS A 40 -7.89 -6.92 -20.43
N LEU A 41 -7.41 -5.71 -20.18
CA LEU A 41 -7.38 -4.60 -21.14
C LEU A 41 -6.67 -4.99 -22.44
N ILE A 42 -5.47 -5.57 -22.35
CA ILE A 42 -4.68 -6.01 -23.51
C ILE A 42 -5.43 -7.05 -24.35
N LYS A 43 -6.25 -7.91 -23.72
CA LYS A 43 -6.92 -9.02 -24.40
C LYS A 43 -8.26 -8.65 -25.05
N ARG A 44 -8.97 -7.64 -24.52
CA ARG A 44 -10.36 -7.36 -24.89
C ARG A 44 -10.60 -5.95 -25.43
N GLU A 45 -9.62 -5.05 -25.31
CA GLU A 45 -9.68 -3.61 -25.66
C GLU A 45 -10.81 -2.79 -25.02
N GLN A 46 -11.73 -3.45 -24.29
CA GLN A 46 -12.82 -2.86 -23.55
C GLN A 46 -12.56 -2.95 -22.04
N TYR A 47 -12.97 -1.91 -21.32
CA TYR A 47 -12.90 -1.84 -19.86
C TYR A 47 -14.21 -1.33 -19.29
N ASN A 48 -14.51 -1.78 -18.07
CA ASN A 48 -15.58 -1.23 -17.27
C ASN A 48 -14.97 -0.38 -16.16
N LEU A 49 -15.41 0.88 -16.04
CA LEU A 49 -14.97 1.80 -14.98
C LEU A 49 -15.19 1.24 -13.57
N GLN A 50 -16.22 0.40 -13.38
CA GLN A 50 -16.50 -0.29 -12.12
C GLN A 50 -15.47 -1.37 -11.77
N GLN A 51 -14.64 -1.79 -12.73
CA GLN A 51 -13.59 -2.79 -12.55
C GLN A 51 -12.21 -2.16 -12.35
N LEU A 52 -12.11 -0.83 -12.26
CA LEU A 52 -10.85 -0.17 -11.97
C LEU A 52 -10.32 -0.64 -10.60
N PRO A 53 -9.03 -0.97 -10.50
CA PRO A 53 -8.43 -1.37 -9.24
C PRO A 53 -8.43 -0.17 -8.27
N CYS A 54 -8.78 -0.43 -7.01
CA CYS A 54 -8.81 0.60 -5.98
C CYS A 54 -7.38 1.07 -5.66
N SER A 55 -7.15 2.38 -5.70
CA SER A 55 -5.90 2.98 -5.22
C SER A 55 -5.94 3.04 -3.69
N GLN A 56 -5.04 2.32 -3.03
CA GLN A 56 -5.01 2.20 -1.57
C GLN A 56 -3.59 2.45 -1.05
N TYR A 57 -3.48 3.21 0.03
CA TYR A 57 -2.22 3.32 0.78
C TYR A 57 -1.94 2.00 1.50
N LEU A 58 -0.68 1.62 1.67
CA LEU A 58 -0.25 0.49 2.48
C LEU A 58 -0.02 0.91 3.94
N PHE A 59 0.63 2.04 4.18
CA PHE A 59 1.05 2.45 5.53
C PHE A 59 0.28 3.66 6.07
N ARG A 60 -0.44 4.39 5.22
CA ARG A 60 -1.32 5.47 5.65
C ARG A 60 -2.75 4.96 5.85
N GLN A 61 -2.94 4.24 6.95
CA GLN A 61 -4.23 3.69 7.37
C GLN A 61 -4.69 4.43 8.63
N SER A 62 -5.95 4.90 8.63
CA SER A 62 -6.51 5.64 9.78
C SER A 62 -6.72 4.73 10.98
N ASP A 63 -7.19 3.51 10.72
CA ASP A 63 -7.50 2.52 11.74
C ASP A 63 -6.29 1.64 12.00
N LYS A 64 -6.24 1.08 13.21
CA LYS A 64 -5.21 0.11 13.56
C LYS A 64 -5.34 -1.13 12.69
N CYS A 65 -4.30 -1.40 11.89
CA CYS A 65 -4.29 -2.53 10.97
C CYS A 65 -2.90 -3.15 10.86
N GLU A 66 -2.86 -4.29 10.18
CA GLU A 66 -1.63 -5.01 9.87
C GLU A 66 -1.48 -5.18 8.37
N VAL A 67 -0.25 -5.02 7.88
CA VAL A 67 0.07 -5.12 6.46
C VAL A 67 1.23 -6.06 6.29
N ASP A 68 1.02 -7.11 5.50
CA ASP A 68 2.08 -8.06 5.14
C ASP A 68 2.80 -7.59 3.87
N ILE A 69 4.11 -7.41 4.00
CA ILE A 69 4.99 -7.15 2.87
C ILE A 69 6.17 -8.09 2.95
N GLU A 70 6.27 -8.97 1.96
CA GLU A 70 7.32 -9.98 1.84
C GLU A 70 7.37 -10.96 3.02
N GLY A 71 6.37 -11.01 3.90
CA GLY A 71 6.33 -11.77 5.17
C GLY A 71 6.73 -10.96 6.41
N LEU A 72 6.93 -9.63 6.28
CA LEU A 72 7.07 -8.73 7.42
C LEU A 72 5.71 -8.12 7.70
N ILE A 73 5.23 -8.28 8.92
CA ILE A 73 3.93 -7.76 9.33
C ILE A 73 4.14 -6.39 9.98
N PHE A 74 3.86 -5.34 9.22
CA PHE A 74 3.88 -3.97 9.69
C PHE A 74 2.61 -3.68 10.49
N VAL A 75 2.76 -3.03 11.64
CA VAL A 75 1.64 -2.61 12.49
C VAL A 75 1.43 -1.12 12.33
N MET A 76 0.21 -0.76 12.01
CA MET A 76 -0.18 0.59 11.63
C MET A 76 -1.11 1.18 12.66
N ASP A 77 -0.92 2.46 12.96
CA ASP A 77 -1.84 3.25 13.77
C ASP A 77 -1.72 4.72 13.39
N ASN A 78 -2.84 5.44 13.35
CA ASN A 78 -2.91 6.87 13.05
C ASN A 78 -2.02 7.28 11.86
N ASN A 79 -2.16 6.60 10.72
CA ASN A 79 -1.43 6.89 9.48
C ASN A 79 0.10 6.67 9.53
N THR A 80 0.61 5.95 10.53
CA THR A 80 2.05 5.74 10.73
C THR A 80 2.39 4.31 11.11
N ILE A 81 3.58 3.84 10.71
CA ILE A 81 4.12 2.54 11.15
C ILE A 81 4.50 2.70 12.61
N THR A 82 3.89 1.91 13.48
CA THR A 82 4.20 1.89 14.92
C THR A 82 5.13 0.75 15.31
N GLY A 83 5.24 -0.27 14.46
CA GLY A 83 6.17 -1.37 14.67
C GLY A 83 6.14 -2.41 13.56
N ILE A 84 6.99 -3.42 13.71
CA ILE A 84 6.99 -4.64 12.87
C ILE A 84 6.95 -5.84 13.81
N LYS A 85 6.00 -6.76 13.62
CA LYS A 85 5.86 -7.91 14.51
C LYS A 85 7.14 -8.75 14.53
N GLY A 86 7.56 -9.14 15.73
CA GLY A 86 8.75 -9.97 15.93
C GLY A 86 10.07 -9.23 15.76
N ILE A 87 10.05 -7.89 15.62
CA ILE A 87 11.24 -7.06 15.52
C ILE A 87 11.22 -6.00 16.63
N ASP A 88 12.29 -5.92 17.40
CA ASP A 88 12.53 -4.83 18.34
C ASP A 88 13.20 -3.65 17.59
N LEU A 89 12.41 -2.63 17.29
CA LEU A 89 12.85 -1.45 16.54
C LEU A 89 13.25 -0.34 17.52
N SER A 90 14.44 0.23 17.31
CA SER A 90 14.77 1.51 17.95
C SER A 90 13.87 2.62 17.41
N ALA A 91 13.61 3.65 18.20
CA ALA A 91 12.84 4.83 17.77
C ALA A 91 13.42 5.46 16.48
N GLU A 92 14.75 5.48 16.38
CA GLU A 92 15.46 5.98 15.20
C GLU A 92 15.20 5.12 13.97
N SER A 93 15.27 3.79 14.11
CA SER A 93 14.97 2.88 12.99
C SER A 93 13.52 3.00 12.56
N LEU A 94 12.58 3.10 13.51
CA LEU A 94 11.16 3.28 13.21
C LEU A 94 10.91 4.59 12.45
N LYS A 95 11.56 5.68 12.85
CA LYS A 95 11.49 6.96 12.14
C LYS A 95 12.01 6.84 10.72
N GLN A 96 13.20 6.28 10.52
CA GLN A 96 13.80 6.12 9.20
C GLN A 96 12.98 5.22 8.27
N ILE A 97 12.36 4.17 8.83
CA ILE A 97 11.43 3.28 8.10
C ILE A 97 10.18 4.06 7.68
N ASN A 98 9.56 4.84 8.58
CA ASN A 98 8.41 5.68 8.26
C ASN A 98 8.74 6.71 7.17
N ASP A 99 9.86 7.43 7.29
CA ASP A 99 10.28 8.44 6.33
C ASP A 99 10.41 7.82 4.92
N ARG A 100 11.03 6.64 4.83
CA ARG A 100 11.29 5.96 3.56
C ARG A 100 10.07 5.30 2.97
N LEU A 101 9.37 4.47 3.74
CA LEU A 101 8.20 3.74 3.27
C LEU A 101 7.00 4.65 3.06
N GLY A 102 6.86 5.71 3.85
CA GLY A 102 5.80 6.71 3.68
C GLY A 102 5.90 7.45 2.35
N ILE A 103 7.12 7.81 1.90
CA ILE A 103 7.31 8.44 0.58
C ILE A 103 6.90 7.48 -0.54
N LEU A 104 7.36 6.23 -0.48
CA LEU A 104 7.04 5.22 -1.48
C LEU A 104 5.54 4.90 -1.51
N ASP A 105 4.89 4.88 -0.35
CA ASP A 105 3.46 4.61 -0.26
C ASP A 105 2.61 5.71 -0.88
N ARG A 106 2.97 6.98 -0.67
CA ARG A 106 2.31 8.08 -1.37
C ARG A 106 2.47 7.99 -2.87
N LEU A 107 3.67 7.65 -3.33
CA LEU A 107 3.95 7.54 -4.76
C LEU A 107 3.17 6.40 -5.40
N GLN A 108 3.16 5.19 -4.81
CA GLN A 108 2.41 4.08 -5.39
C GLN A 108 0.92 4.42 -5.48
N TRP A 109 0.36 5.00 -4.41
CA TRP A 109 -1.04 5.40 -4.41
C TRP A 109 -1.32 6.43 -5.51
N ALA A 110 -0.50 7.48 -5.60
CA ALA A 110 -0.68 8.55 -6.57
C ALA A 110 -0.55 8.08 -8.01
N TYR A 111 0.38 7.16 -8.31
CA TYR A 111 0.50 6.60 -9.66
C TYR A 111 -0.69 5.70 -10.02
N SER A 112 -1.19 4.89 -9.08
CA SER A 112 -2.42 4.12 -9.30
C SER A 112 -3.59 5.05 -9.59
N GLU A 113 -3.73 6.13 -8.81
CA GLU A 113 -4.86 7.05 -8.94
C GLU A 113 -4.77 7.91 -10.20
N ALA A 114 -3.58 8.40 -10.56
CA ALA A 114 -3.35 9.10 -11.82
C ALA A 114 -3.73 8.22 -13.01
N SER A 115 -3.33 6.94 -13.00
CA SER A 115 -3.69 6.00 -14.06
C SER A 115 -5.20 5.73 -14.08
N ASN A 116 -5.87 5.60 -12.93
CA ASN A 116 -7.33 5.49 -12.86
C ASN A 116 -8.05 6.74 -13.41
N ASN A 117 -7.52 7.93 -13.13
CA ASN A 117 -8.08 9.19 -13.62
C ASN A 117 -8.01 9.30 -15.14
N GLU A 118 -6.96 8.78 -15.78
CA GLU A 118 -6.89 8.69 -17.25
C GLU A 118 -8.01 7.83 -17.84
N PHE A 119 -8.44 6.76 -17.16
CA PHE A 119 -9.60 5.98 -17.60
C PHE A 119 -10.92 6.72 -17.40
N ARG A 120 -11.01 7.61 -16.40
CA ARG A 120 -12.22 8.39 -16.08
C ARG A 120 -12.34 9.68 -16.88
N SER A 121 -11.24 10.23 -17.41
CA SER A 121 -11.18 11.57 -17.99
C SER A 121 -11.96 11.74 -19.30
N GLY A 122 -12.39 10.65 -19.94
CA GLY A 122 -13.06 10.68 -21.26
C GLY A 122 -12.13 11.02 -22.43
N GLN A 123 -10.95 11.60 -22.17
CA GLN A 123 -9.87 11.88 -23.12
C GLN A 123 -8.63 11.07 -22.75
N ARG A 124 -8.80 9.75 -22.75
CA ARG A 124 -7.80 8.79 -22.27
C ARG A 124 -6.46 8.94 -23.01
N ASN A 125 -5.39 9.23 -22.28
CA ASN A 125 -4.03 9.12 -22.82
C ASN A 125 -3.38 7.77 -22.48
N ASN A 126 -3.26 6.88 -23.48
CA ASN A 126 -2.64 5.57 -23.30
C ASN A 126 -1.17 5.64 -22.86
N HIS A 127 -0.45 6.67 -23.30
CA HIS A 127 0.95 6.85 -22.91
C HIS A 127 1.05 7.10 -21.40
N ASP A 128 0.18 7.95 -20.87
CA ASP A 128 0.19 8.35 -19.47
C ASP A 128 -0.27 7.20 -18.56
N ILE A 129 -1.27 6.41 -18.99
CA ILE A 129 -1.64 5.16 -18.29
C ILE A 129 -0.44 4.22 -18.18
N VAL A 130 0.24 3.92 -19.29
CA VAL A 130 1.37 3.00 -19.29
C VAL A 130 2.52 3.54 -18.44
N PHE A 131 2.78 4.85 -18.50
CA PHE A 131 3.78 5.51 -17.67
C PHE A 131 3.44 5.37 -16.18
N ASN A 132 2.22 5.75 -15.79
CA ASN A 132 1.75 5.71 -14.40
C ASN A 132 1.75 4.28 -13.87
N ASP A 133 1.26 3.30 -14.62
CA ASP A 133 1.29 1.89 -14.22
C ASP A 133 2.72 1.37 -14.02
N ARG A 134 3.65 1.70 -14.94
CA ARG A 134 5.06 1.33 -14.77
C ARG A 134 5.66 1.91 -13.50
N LYS A 135 5.34 3.17 -13.19
CA LYS A 135 5.80 3.84 -11.98
C LYS A 135 5.16 3.29 -10.71
N PHE A 136 3.88 2.90 -10.75
CA PHE A 136 3.19 2.17 -9.70
C PHE A 136 3.92 0.85 -9.38
N PHE A 137 4.11 -0.02 -10.37
CA PHE A 137 4.80 -1.31 -10.16
C PHE A 137 6.25 -1.11 -9.71
N SER A 138 6.96 -0.13 -10.25
CA SER A 138 8.34 0.20 -9.82
C SER A 138 8.39 0.63 -8.35
N THR A 139 7.42 1.41 -7.90
CA THR A 139 7.34 1.88 -6.51
C THR A 139 6.98 0.74 -5.56
N LEU A 140 6.01 -0.12 -5.91
CA LEU A 140 5.71 -1.31 -5.12
C LEU A 140 6.93 -2.25 -4.99
N ARG A 141 7.70 -2.45 -6.06
CA ARG A 141 8.96 -3.22 -6.00
C ARG A 141 9.98 -2.59 -5.06
N ALA A 142 10.06 -1.27 -5.02
CA ALA A 142 10.93 -0.57 -4.08
C ALA A 142 10.49 -0.76 -2.62
N ILE A 143 9.19 -0.76 -2.34
CA ILE A 143 8.62 -1.09 -1.02
C ILE A 143 9.02 -2.51 -0.62
N LYS A 144 8.75 -3.50 -1.48
CA LYS A 144 9.14 -4.90 -1.27
C LYS A 144 10.64 -5.09 -1.06
N SER A 145 11.47 -4.40 -1.86
CA SER A 145 12.93 -4.43 -1.68
C SER A 145 13.35 -3.89 -0.31
N THR A 146 12.77 -2.76 0.09
CA THR A 146 13.04 -2.15 1.40
C THR A 146 12.64 -3.10 2.53
N ALA A 147 11.46 -3.74 2.45
CA ALA A 147 11.02 -4.73 3.43
C ALA A 147 11.97 -5.93 3.51
N ARG A 148 12.44 -6.47 2.38
CA ARG A 148 13.44 -7.56 2.37
C ARG A 148 14.75 -7.13 3.01
N ASP A 149 15.21 -5.91 2.78
CA ASP A 149 16.47 -5.43 3.36
C ASP A 149 16.32 -5.16 4.88
N ILE A 150 15.18 -4.64 5.34
CA ILE A 150 14.84 -4.56 6.77
C ILE A 150 14.90 -5.95 7.41
N ARG A 151 14.27 -6.95 6.80
CA ARG A 151 14.32 -8.34 7.31
C ARG A 151 15.76 -8.83 7.45
N LYS A 152 16.59 -8.62 6.43
CA LYS A 152 18.00 -9.07 6.46
C LYS A 152 18.77 -8.38 7.59
N ILE A 153 18.59 -7.08 7.77
CA ILE A 153 19.24 -6.31 8.84
C ILE A 153 18.83 -6.85 10.20
N TYR A 154 17.53 -7.05 10.44
CA TYR A 154 17.03 -7.50 11.74
C TYR A 154 17.17 -9.00 12.00
N GLY A 155 17.37 -9.80 10.95
CA GLY A 155 17.79 -11.20 11.06
C GLY A 155 19.29 -11.41 11.30
N SER A 156 20.09 -10.34 11.30
CA SER A 156 21.54 -10.41 11.53
C SER A 156 21.90 -10.29 13.02
N ALA A 157 23.10 -10.75 13.35
CA ALA A 157 23.67 -10.67 14.71
C ALA A 157 24.17 -9.26 15.11
N LEU A 158 23.86 -8.23 14.31
CA LEU A 158 24.23 -6.85 14.60
C LEU A 158 23.56 -6.34 15.90
N SER A 159 24.25 -5.45 16.60
CA SER A 159 23.70 -4.69 17.72
C SER A 159 22.57 -3.76 17.27
N SER A 160 21.77 -3.26 18.21
CA SER A 160 20.68 -2.31 17.89
C SER A 160 21.19 -1.01 17.24
N ALA A 161 22.37 -0.54 17.63
CA ALA A 161 22.99 0.66 17.05
C ALA A 161 23.44 0.40 15.60
N GLU A 162 24.10 -0.73 15.35
CA GLU A 162 24.53 -1.12 14.01
C GLU A 162 23.34 -1.38 13.07
N LYS A 163 22.24 -1.95 13.59
CA LYS A 163 20.99 -2.11 12.84
C LYS A 163 20.42 -0.76 12.42
N SER A 164 20.37 0.20 13.34
CA SER A 164 19.87 1.55 13.05
C SER A 164 20.73 2.26 11.98
N GLU A 165 22.05 2.12 12.07
CA GLU A 165 22.98 2.64 11.07
C GLU A 165 22.81 1.95 9.70
N ALA A 166 22.56 0.65 9.69
CA ALA A 166 22.30 -0.10 8.45
C ALA A 166 20.99 0.34 7.77
N ILE A 167 19.93 0.63 8.55
CA ILE A 167 18.67 1.19 8.03
C ILE A 167 18.91 2.56 7.39
N ALA A 168 19.71 3.41 8.02
CA ALA A 168 20.02 4.75 7.51
C ALA A 168 20.72 4.68 6.14
N LYS A 169 21.61 3.70 5.97
CA LYS A 169 22.39 3.44 4.76
C LYS A 169 21.63 2.72 3.65
N LEU A 170 20.37 2.32 3.87
CA LEU A 170 19.58 1.70 2.81
C LEU A 170 19.53 2.61 1.59
N ARG A 171 19.74 2.03 0.41
CA ARG A 171 19.65 2.79 -0.85
C ARG A 171 18.22 3.29 -1.03
N PHE A 172 18.06 4.59 -1.24
CA PHE A 172 16.75 5.16 -1.56
C PHE A 172 16.41 4.84 -3.02
N ALA A 173 15.15 4.48 -3.29
CA ALA A 173 14.70 4.25 -4.65
C ALA A 173 14.81 5.54 -5.48
N ASN A 174 14.95 5.42 -6.80
CA ASN A 174 14.92 6.60 -7.66
C ASN A 174 13.50 7.16 -7.71
N VAL A 175 13.23 8.16 -6.87
CA VAL A 175 11.93 8.80 -6.70
C VAL A 175 11.84 10.04 -7.57
N ASP A 176 10.68 10.22 -8.21
CA ASP A 176 10.32 11.49 -8.84
C ASP A 176 9.93 12.51 -7.76
N TRP A 177 10.92 13.30 -7.33
CA TRP A 177 10.74 14.32 -6.29
C TRP A 177 9.87 15.51 -6.72
N GLN A 178 9.71 15.76 -8.02
CA GLN A 178 8.80 16.81 -8.49
C GLN A 178 7.36 16.32 -8.39
N PHE A 179 7.10 15.09 -8.81
CA PHE A 179 5.80 14.46 -8.63
C PHE A 179 5.42 14.34 -7.15
N TYR A 180 6.35 13.86 -6.30
CA TYR A 180 6.14 13.77 -4.86
C TYR A 180 5.78 15.11 -4.20
N ARG A 181 6.44 16.20 -4.60
CA ARG A 181 6.13 17.55 -4.10
C ARG A 181 4.72 17.97 -4.49
N ARG A 182 4.35 17.81 -5.76
CA ARG A 182 3.00 18.16 -6.26
C ARG A 182 1.89 17.42 -5.52
N ILE A 183 2.03 16.10 -5.32
CA ILE A 183 1.01 15.33 -4.59
C ILE A 183 0.89 15.80 -3.13
N THR A 184 2.01 16.13 -2.49
CA THR A 184 2.02 16.62 -1.10
C THR A 184 1.36 17.99 -0.98
N GLU A 185 1.61 18.89 -1.92
CA GLU A 185 0.97 20.21 -1.97
C GLU A 185 -0.54 20.11 -2.15
N VAL A 186 -1.02 19.17 -2.99
CA VAL A 186 -2.45 18.92 -3.19
C VAL A 186 -3.08 18.34 -1.93
N GLU A 187 -2.47 17.32 -1.31
CA GLU A 187 -2.93 16.73 -0.04
C GLU A 187 -3.07 17.81 1.05
N ASN A 188 -2.05 18.65 1.23
CA ASN A 188 -2.06 19.70 2.24
C ASN A 188 -3.15 20.75 2.00
N LYS A 189 -3.41 21.12 0.74
CA LYS A 189 -4.50 22.05 0.38
C LYS A 189 -5.88 21.46 0.66
N GLN A 190 -6.06 20.14 0.47
CA GLN A 190 -7.33 19.46 0.75
C GLN A 190 -7.62 19.38 2.25
N ILE A 191 -6.60 19.15 3.07
CA ILE A 191 -6.72 19.16 4.54
C ILE A 191 -7.18 20.55 5.02
N LEU A 192 -6.49 21.61 4.60
CA LEU A 192 -6.83 22.99 4.97
C LEU A 192 -8.21 23.48 4.49
N ALA A 193 -8.80 22.80 3.51
CA ALA A 193 -10.15 23.10 3.01
C ALA A 193 -11.25 22.31 3.72
N SER A 194 -10.89 21.33 4.55
CA SER A 194 -11.81 20.47 5.29
C SER A 194 -11.93 20.84 6.77
N ASP A 195 -11.12 21.81 7.23
CA ASP A 195 -11.16 22.45 8.56
C ASP A 195 -11.90 23.79 8.49
#